data_AF-A0ABD0R1S8-F1
#
_entry.id   AF-A0ABD0R1S8-F1
#
_cell.length_a   1.000
_cell.length_b   1.000
_cell.length_c   1.000
_cell.angle_alpha   90.00
_cell.angle_beta   90.00
_cell.angle_gamma   90.00
#
_symmetry.space_group_name_H-M   'P 1'
#
loop_
_entity.id
_entity.type
_entity.pdbx_description
1 polymer ?
#
loop_
_entity_poly.entity_id
_entity_poly.type
_entity_poly.pdbx_seq_one_letter_code
_entity_poly.pdbx_strand_id
1 'polypeptide(L)' 'ADGRQRVWRRVGERFADVNVVDGVAHGGGGVMVWAGVCYGQRTLVNFIDGILNAQRYRDEILRPTVVPFIHDHHL' A
#
# COMPACT_ATOMS: atom_id res chain seq x y z
N ALA A 1 1.35 12.29 -8.07
CA ALA A 1 1.45 13.63 -7.45
C ALA A 1 2.32 13.50 -6.21
N ASP A 2 3.24 14.43 -5.96
CA ASP A 2 4.21 14.38 -4.84
C ASP A 2 3.64 14.90 -3.51
N GLY A 3 2.31 15.07 -3.43
CA GLY A 3 1.62 15.57 -2.25
C GLY A 3 1.85 17.06 -1.96
N ARG A 4 2.56 17.78 -2.83
CA ARG A 4 2.92 19.19 -2.58
C ARG A 4 1.89 20.15 -3.15
N GLN A 5 1.45 21.09 -2.33
CA GLN A 5 0.66 22.23 -2.79
C GLN A 5 1.57 23.26 -3.46
N ARG A 6 1.22 23.68 -4.68
CA ARG A 6 1.92 24.75 -5.40
C ARG A 6 1.30 26.08 -5.04
N VAL A 7 2.12 27.02 -4.58
CA VAL A 7 1.71 28.40 -4.26
C VAL A 7 2.75 29.38 -4.80
N TRP A 8 2.30 30.58 -5.17
CA TRP A 8 3.19 31.67 -5.55
C TRP A 8 3.82 32.31 -4.31
N ARG A 9 5.10 32.71 -4.40
CA ARG A 9 5.86 33.33 -3.30
C ARG A 9 6.82 34.38 -3.83
N ARG A 10 7.11 35.38 -3.00
CA ARG A 10 8.16 36.35 -3.29
C ARG A 10 9.54 35.69 -3.22
N VAL A 11 10.50 36.24 -3.95
CA VAL A 11 11.90 35.76 -3.96
C VAL A 11 12.47 35.89 -2.54
N GLY A 12 13.05 34.81 -2.02
CA GLY A 12 13.64 34.75 -0.68
C GLY A 12 12.72 34.28 0.45
N GLU A 13 11.39 34.22 0.24
CA GLU A 13 10.44 33.89 1.31
C GLU A 13 10.09 32.39 1.39
N ARG A 14 10.86 31.52 0.73
CA ARG A 14 10.54 30.09 0.59
C ARG A 14 10.27 29.38 1.91
N PHE A 15 11.02 29.72 2.96
CA PHE A 15 10.97 29.08 4.27
C PHE A 15 10.36 29.97 5.36
N ALA A 16 9.64 31.05 4.99
CA ALA A 16 8.87 31.78 5.99
C ALA A 16 7.80 30.86 6.60
N ASP A 17 7.45 31.03 7.88
CA ASP A 17 6.52 30.13 8.56
C ASP A 17 5.14 30.08 7.88
N VAL A 18 4.65 31.24 7.37
CA VAL A 18 3.42 31.34 6.57
C VAL A 18 3.45 30.54 5.26
N ASN A 19 4.65 30.12 4.87
CA ASN A 19 4.99 29.44 3.65
C ASN A 19 5.38 27.97 3.93
N VAL A 20 5.27 27.45 5.15
CA VAL A 20 5.53 26.03 5.44
C VAL A 20 4.28 25.40 6.04
N VAL A 21 3.96 24.20 5.58
CA VAL A 21 2.92 23.36 6.20
C VAL A 21 3.63 22.12 6.72
N ASP A 22 3.43 21.82 8.00
CA ASP A 22 3.98 20.61 8.60
C ASP A 22 3.38 19.37 7.93
N GLY A 23 4.28 18.51 7.44
CA GLY A 23 3.94 17.22 6.87
C GLY A 23 4.29 16.11 7.85
N VAL A 24 3.33 15.25 8.17
CA VAL A 24 3.63 13.93 8.73
C VAL A 24 4.16 13.03 7.62
N ALA A 25 5.29 12.35 7.86
CA ALA A 25 6.00 11.54 6.86
C ALA A 25 5.10 10.51 6.14
N HIS A 26 4.06 10.04 6.82
CA HIS A 26 3.08 9.08 6.30
C HIS A 26 1.64 9.51 6.61
N GLY A 27 1.35 10.82 6.61
CA GLY A 27 0.01 11.34 6.93
C GLY A 27 -1.12 10.60 6.21
N GLY A 28 -2.02 10.01 7.00
CA GLY A 28 -3.14 9.18 6.52
C GLY A 28 -2.98 7.70 6.90
N GLY A 29 -4.05 7.08 7.37
CA GLY A 29 -4.07 5.63 7.61
C GLY A 29 -3.71 4.85 6.35
N GLY A 30 -2.92 3.78 6.50
CA GLY A 30 -2.54 2.90 5.40
C GLY A 30 -3.50 1.71 5.26
N VAL A 31 -3.62 1.19 4.04
CA VAL A 31 -4.31 -0.09 3.78
C VAL A 31 -3.25 -1.14 3.48
N MET A 32 -3.35 -2.30 4.13
CA MET A 32 -2.51 -3.45 3.81
C MET A 32 -3.20 -4.31 2.76
N VAL A 33 -2.45 -4.72 1.73
CA VAL A 33 -2.95 -5.62 0.69
C VAL A 33 -1.95 -6.74 0.43
N TRP A 34 -2.45 -7.87 -0.06
CA TRP A 34 -1.64 -9.00 -0.51
C TRP A 34 -2.03 -9.41 -1.94
N ALA A 35 -1.05 -9.73 -2.77
CA ALA A 35 -1.25 -10.35 -4.07
C ALA A 35 -0.03 -11.21 -4.44
N GLY A 36 -0.29 -12.40 -4.97
CA GLY A 36 0.69 -13.26 -5.62
C GLY A 36 0.73 -13.07 -7.15
N VAL A 37 1.92 -13.11 -7.73
CA VAL A 37 2.19 -13.02 -9.17
C VAL A 37 3.12 -14.16 -9.58
N CYS A 38 2.83 -14.83 -10.69
CA CYS A 38 3.72 -15.82 -11.31
C CYS A 38 3.75 -15.63 -12.84
N TYR A 39 4.49 -16.48 -13.56
CA TYR A 39 4.64 -16.32 -15.00
C TYR A 39 3.30 -16.48 -15.72
N GLY A 40 2.83 -15.39 -16.34
CA GLY A 40 1.58 -15.36 -17.09
C GLY A 40 0.30 -15.34 -16.24
N GLN A 41 0.37 -15.44 -14.91
CA GLN A 41 -0.81 -15.50 -14.04
C GLN A 41 -0.66 -14.62 -12.79
N ARG A 42 -1.78 -14.24 -12.18
CA ARG A 42 -1.82 -13.48 -10.93
C ARG A 42 -3.06 -13.81 -10.11
N THR A 43 -2.92 -13.76 -8.80
CA THR A 43 -4.06 -13.82 -7.86
C THR A 43 -4.81 -12.49 -7.84
N LEU A 44 -6.02 -12.50 -7.27
CA LEU A 44 -6.72 -11.26 -6.90
C LEU A 44 -6.01 -10.56 -5.73
N VAL A 45 -6.19 -9.25 -5.65
CA VAL A 45 -5.69 -8.45 -4.53
C VAL A 45 -6.59 -8.68 -3.32
N ASN A 46 -6.00 -9.13 -2.22
CA ASN A 46 -6.66 -9.32 -0.93
C ASN A 46 -6.41 -8.11 -0.04
N PHE A 47 -7.48 -7.50 0.47
CA PHE A 47 -7.39 -6.44 1.47
C PHE A 47 -7.24 -7.07 2.86
N ILE A 48 -6.22 -6.65 3.60
CA ILE A 48 -5.94 -7.16 4.94
C ILE A 48 -6.34 -6.08 5.94
N ASP A 49 -7.26 -6.46 6.84
CA ASP A 49 -7.61 -5.63 7.97
C ASP A 49 -6.66 -5.90 9.15
N GLY A 50 -6.06 -4.83 9.68
CA GLY A 50 -5.12 -4.89 10.80
C GLY A 50 -3.80 -5.61 10.50
N ILE A 51 -3.20 -6.18 11.54
CA ILE A 51 -1.87 -6.82 11.47
C ILE A 51 -1.99 -8.25 10.97
N LEU A 52 -1.22 -8.58 9.93
CA LEU A 52 -1.07 -9.94 9.43
C LEU A 52 0.00 -10.69 10.23
N ASN A 53 -0.41 -11.75 10.93
CA ASN A 53 0.50 -12.68 11.60
C ASN A 53 0.58 -14.02 10.85
N ALA A 54 1.44 -14.94 11.28
CA ALA A 54 1.63 -16.21 10.58
C ALA A 54 0.36 -17.09 10.50
N GLN A 55 -0.47 -17.09 11.56
CA GLN A 55 -1.72 -17.86 11.57
C GLN A 55 -2.74 -17.26 10.60
N ARG A 56 -2.94 -15.94 10.66
CA ARG A 56 -3.80 -15.21 9.72
C ARG A 56 -3.31 -15.34 8.29
N TYR A 57 -2.00 -15.29 8.05
CA TYR A 57 -1.45 -15.53 6.72
C TYR A 57 -1.81 -16.91 6.19
N ARG A 58 -1.71 -17.96 7.02
CA ARG A 58 -2.12 -19.31 6.63
C ARG A 58 -3.62 -19.37 6.31
N ASP A 59 -4.45 -18.83 7.20
CA ASP A 59 -5.90 -19.03 7.17
C ASP A 59 -6.63 -18.06 6.23
N GLU A 60 -6.14 -16.84 6.07
CA GLU A 60 -6.75 -15.78 5.25
C GLU A 60 -6.10 -15.65 3.87
N ILE A 61 -4.85 -16.10 3.69
CA ILE A 61 -4.13 -15.97 2.40
C ILE A 61 -3.82 -17.34 1.79
N LEU A 62 -3.04 -18.18 2.49
CA LEU A 62 -2.53 -19.42 1.87
C LEU A 62 -3.65 -20.41 1.53
N ARG A 63 -4.50 -20.73 2.51
CA ARG A 63 -5.59 -21.70 2.34
C ARG A 63 -6.65 -21.26 1.31
N PRO A 64 -7.19 -20.04 1.37
CA PRO A 64 -8.27 -19.66 0.46
C PRO A 64 -7.78 -19.13 -0.90
N THR A 65 -6.54 -18.60 -1.00
CA THR A 65 -6.06 -17.99 -2.25
C THR A 65 -4.94 -18.80 -2.89
N VAL A 66 -3.86 -19.09 -2.18
CA VAL A 66 -2.66 -19.69 -2.79
C VAL A 66 -2.87 -21.15 -3.17
N VAL A 67 -3.46 -21.96 -2.29
CA VAL A 67 -3.67 -23.39 -2.54
C VAL A 67 -4.57 -23.62 -3.77
N PRO A 68 -5.78 -23.01 -3.87
CA PRO A 68 -6.60 -23.14 -5.08
C PRO A 68 -5.88 -22.61 -6.31
N PHE A 69 -5.19 -21.48 -6.21
CA PHE A 69 -4.50 -20.88 -7.34
C PHE A 69 -3.43 -21.79 -7.95
N ILE A 70 -2.65 -22.49 -7.12
CA ILE A 70 -1.66 -23.47 -7.57
C ILE A 70 -2.36 -24.65 -8.26
N HIS A 71 -3.44 -25.15 -7.69
CA HIS A 71 -4.21 -26.25 -8.29
C HIS A 71 -4.82 -25.87 -9.64
N ASP A 72 -5.45 -24.69 -9.73
CA ASP A 72 -6.14 -24.23 -10.94
C ASP A 72 -5.17 -23.94 -12.10
N HIS A 73 -3.95 -23.47 -11.78
CA HIS A 73 -2.96 -23.07 -12.77
C HIS A 73 -1.86 -24.12 -12.99
N HIS A 74 -1.99 -25.30 -12.38
CA HIS A 74 -1.05 -26.42 -12.48
C HIS A 74 0.41 -26.00 -12.19
N LEU A 75 0.59 -25.19 -11.15
CA LEU A 75 1.89 -24.69 -10.70
C LEU A 75 2.58 -25.63 -9.70
#